data_AF-T0TUX4-F1
#
_entry.id   AF-T0TUX4-F1
#
_cell.length_a   1.000
_cell.length_b   1.000
_cell.length_c   1.000
_cell.angle_alpha   90.00
_cell.angle_beta   90.00
_cell.angle_gamma   90.00
#
_symmetry.space_group_name_H-M   'P 1'
#
loop_
_entity.id
_entity.type
_entity.pdbx_description
1 polymer ?
#
loop_
_entity_poly.entity_id
_entity_poly.type
_entity_poly.pdbx_seq_one_letter_code
_entity_poly.pdbx_strand_id
1 'polypeptide(L)'
;MRLVGAKNGYIRAPFLLEGAWIGLLGALVPSALVFYVYNVVYTSMNNNLADQNLYLYSPHVLVPIMVGGLFGLGILIGAIGSSISMRRFLKI
;
A
#
# COMPACT_ATOMS: atom_id res chain seq x y z
N MET A 1 0.94 20.05 23.64
CA MET A 1 2.40 19.97 23.31
C MET A 1 3.03 21.30 22.88
N ARG A 2 2.30 22.26 22.30
CA ARG A 2 2.86 23.60 22.03
C ARG A 2 3.31 24.35 23.30
N LEU A 3 2.75 24.01 24.46
CA LEU A 3 3.07 24.61 25.77
C LEU A 3 4.43 24.17 26.36
N VAL A 4 5.12 23.20 25.75
CA VAL A 4 6.48 22.75 26.17
C VAL A 4 7.58 23.16 25.17
N GLY A 5 7.32 24.13 24.29
CA GLY A 5 8.34 24.70 23.38
C GLY A 5 8.73 23.84 22.17
N ALA A 6 8.05 22.71 21.93
CA ALA A 6 8.39 21.80 20.83
C ALA A 6 8.05 22.39 19.44
N LYS A 7 8.99 22.28 18.48
CA LYS A 7 8.81 22.68 17.07
C LYS A 7 7.64 21.91 16.44
N ASN A 8 6.81 22.58 15.63
CA ASN A 8 5.64 22.00 14.96
C ASN A 8 5.89 20.69 14.18
N GLY A 9 7.12 20.45 13.70
CA GLY A 9 7.49 19.20 13.03
C GLY A 9 7.63 18.01 13.99
N TYR A 10 8.11 18.24 15.22
CA TYR A 10 8.30 17.20 16.24
C TYR A 10 6.96 16.60 16.68
N ILE A 11 5.90 17.41 16.66
CA ILE A 11 4.54 16.98 17.00
C ILE A 11 3.92 16.16 15.86
N ARG A 12 4.29 16.38 14.59
CA ARG A 12 3.65 15.72 13.42
C ARG A 12 4.34 14.43 12.98
N ALA A 13 5.65 14.32 13.19
CA ALA A 13 6.42 13.12 12.84
C ALA A 13 5.84 11.81 13.41
N PRO A 14 5.46 11.71 14.70
CA PRO A 14 4.92 10.44 15.23
C PRO A 14 3.59 10.04 14.56
N PHE A 15 2.70 10.99 14.28
CA PHE A 15 1.42 10.69 13.62
C PHE A 15 1.60 10.25 12.16
N LEU A 16 2.59 10.80 11.45
CA LEU A 16 2.92 10.34 10.10
C LEU A 16 3.39 8.88 10.12
N LEU A 17 4.20 8.51 11.12
CA LEU A 17 4.66 7.13 11.30
C LEU A 17 3.50 6.19 11.65
N GLU A 18 2.60 6.59 12.55
CA GLU A 18 1.39 5.82 12.85
C GLU A 18 0.52 5.61 11.60
N GLY A 19 0.34 6.66 10.79
CA GLY A 19 -0.38 6.58 9.51
C GLY A 19 0.29 5.63 8.52
N ALA A 20 1.61 5.68 8.41
CA ALA A 20 2.39 4.76 7.58
C ALA A 20 2.22 3.30 8.03
N TRP A 21 2.22 3.02 9.34
CA TRP A 21 1.99 1.69 9.90
C TRP A 21 0.59 1.15 9.58
N ILE A 22 -0.43 1.99 9.71
CA ILE A 22 -1.80 1.62 9.33
C ILE A 22 -1.87 1.33 7.83
N GLY A 23 -1.20 2.15 7.01
CA GLY A 23 -1.11 1.94 5.56
C GLY A 23 -0.40 0.64 5.17
N LEU A 24 0.68 0.28 5.88
CA LEU A 24 1.41 -0.96 5.70
C LEU A 24 0.53 -2.18 6.03
N LEU A 25 -0.13 -2.17 7.19
CA LEU A 25 -1.01 -3.26 7.60
C LEU A 25 -2.24 -3.36 6.69
N GLY A 26 -2.78 -2.23 6.26
CA GLY A 26 -3.89 -2.16 5.32
C GLY A 26 -3.56 -2.74 3.94
N ALA A 27 -2.30 -2.67 3.50
CA ALA A 27 -1.86 -3.22 2.22
C ALA A 27 -1.72 -4.76 2.23
N LEU A 28 -1.74 -5.40 3.40
CA LEU A 28 -1.53 -6.84 3.54
C LEU A 28 -2.67 -7.65 2.91
N VAL A 29 -3.93 -7.24 3.15
CA VAL A 29 -5.12 -7.89 2.59
C VAL A 29 -5.16 -7.82 1.05
N PRO A 30 -5.05 -6.63 0.40
CA PRO A 30 -5.06 -6.56 -1.05
C PRO A 30 -3.83 -7.23 -1.67
N SER A 31 -2.67 -7.19 -1.02
CA SER A 31 -1.48 -7.93 -1.47
C SER A 31 -1.71 -9.44 -1.53
N ALA A 32 -2.25 -10.03 -0.45
CA ALA A 32 -2.56 -11.45 -0.40
C ALA A 32 -3.62 -11.84 -1.44
N LEU A 33 -4.63 -10.99 -1.63
CA LEU A 33 -5.66 -11.17 -2.64
C LEU A 33 -5.07 -11.19 -4.06
N VAL A 34 -4.24 -10.21 -4.41
CA VAL A 34 -3.59 -10.15 -5.73
C VAL A 34 -2.70 -11.37 -5.96
N PHE A 35 -1.94 -11.80 -4.95
CA PHE A 35 -1.12 -13.00 -5.04
C PHE A 35 -1.97 -14.24 -5.38
N TYR A 36 -3.06 -14.46 -4.65
CA TYR A 36 -3.91 -15.63 -4.85
C TYR A 36 -4.63 -15.60 -6.20
N VAL A 37 -5.29 -14.47 -6.50
CA VAL A 37 -6.08 -14.30 -7.72
C VAL A 37 -5.21 -14.43 -8.97
N TYR A 38 -4.02 -13.79 -8.99
CA TYR A 38 -3.15 -13.86 -10.16
C TYR A 38 -2.65 -15.28 -10.43
N ASN A 39 -2.32 -16.05 -9.40
CA ASN A 39 -1.89 -17.45 -9.56
C ASN A 39 -3.02 -18.32 -10.13
N VAL A 40 -4.25 -18.19 -9.61
CA VAL A 40 -5.40 -18.96 -10.11
C VAL A 40 -5.72 -18.60 -11.57
N VAL A 41 -5.71 -17.32 -11.90
CA VAL A 41 -5.93 -16.83 -13.27
C VAL A 41 -4.83 -17.33 -14.20
N TYR A 42 -3.57 -17.26 -13.77
CA TYR A 42 -2.44 -17.75 -14.56
C TYR A 42 -2.59 -19.24 -14.90
N THR A 43 -2.86 -20.10 -13.92
CA THR A 43 -3.02 -21.55 -14.16
C THR A 43 -4.22 -21.87 -15.04
N SER A 44 -5.34 -21.15 -14.89
CA SER A 44 -6.58 -21.43 -15.62
C SER A 44 -6.57 -20.88 -17.04
N MET A 45 -6.01 -19.69 -17.24
CA MET A 45 -6.12 -18.95 -18.50
C MET A 45 -4.89 -19.12 -19.40
N ASN A 46 -3.71 -19.45 -18.87
CA ASN A 46 -2.49 -19.54 -19.68
C ASN A 46 -2.61 -20.59 -20.81
N ASN A 47 -3.31 -21.71 -20.57
CA ASN A 47 -3.53 -22.73 -21.60
C ASN A 47 -4.44 -22.22 -22.73
N ASN A 48 -5.53 -21.52 -22.38
CA ASN A 48 -6.47 -20.95 -23.35
C ASN A 48 -5.88 -19.77 -24.14
N LEU A 49 -4.96 -19.02 -23.52
CA LEU A 49 -4.30 -17.88 -24.17
C LEU A 49 -3.18 -18.32 -25.12
N ALA A 50 -2.51 -19.44 -24.82
CA ALA A 50 -1.49 -20.02 -25.71
C ALA A 50 -2.07 -20.37 -27.09
N ASP A 51 -3.33 -20.83 -27.14
CA ASP A 51 -4.06 -21.09 -28.38
C ASP A 51 -4.29 -19.82 -29.23
N GLN A 52 -4.24 -18.63 -28.62
CA GLN A 52 -4.39 -17.33 -29.28
C GLN A 52 -3.06 -16.58 -29.48
N ASN A 53 -1.91 -17.23 -29.27
CA ASN A 53 -0.58 -16.60 -29.25
C ASN A 53 -0.43 -15.47 -28.21
N LEU A 54 -1.26 -15.48 -27.16
CA LEU A 54 -1.17 -14.55 -26.03
C LEU A 54 -0.47 -15.25 -24.85
N TYR A 55 0.32 -14.51 -24.09
CA TYR A 55 1.03 -15.03 -22.93
C TYR A 55 0.92 -14.05 -21.76
N LEU A 56 0.55 -14.59 -20.60
CA LEU A 56 0.60 -13.84 -19.35
C LEU A 56 2.05 -13.73 -18.88
N TYR A 57 2.41 -12.57 -18.33
CA TYR A 57 3.70 -12.40 -17.68
C TYR A 57 3.81 -13.36 -16.50
N SER A 58 5.00 -13.91 -16.32
CA SER A 58 5.18 -14.94 -15.33
C SER A 58 4.93 -14.40 -13.90
N PRO A 59 4.20 -15.15 -13.04
CA PRO A 59 3.83 -14.70 -11.71
C PRO A 59 5.02 -14.28 -10.83
N HIS A 60 6.18 -14.89 -11.04
CA HIS A 60 7.38 -14.60 -10.25
C HIS A 60 7.95 -13.20 -10.45
N VAL A 61 7.66 -12.54 -11.58
CA VAL A 61 8.10 -11.16 -11.84
C VAL A 61 6.99 -10.18 -11.49
N LEU A 62 5.78 -10.42 -11.98
CA LEU A 62 4.70 -9.44 -11.91
C LEU A 62 4.12 -9.32 -10.50
N VAL A 63 3.94 -10.44 -9.79
CA VAL A 63 3.31 -10.42 -8.47
C VAL A 63 4.15 -9.67 -7.43
N PRO A 64 5.48 -9.88 -7.29
CA PRO A 64 6.29 -9.09 -6.37
C PRO A 64 6.30 -7.59 -6.67
N ILE A 65 6.31 -7.20 -7.94
CA ILE A 65 6.25 -5.78 -8.34
C ILE A 65 4.90 -5.17 -7.93
N MET A 66 3.79 -5.85 -8.21
CA MET A 66 2.47 -5.37 -7.81
C MET A 66 2.31 -5.29 -6.29
N VAL A 67 2.76 -6.33 -5.57
CA VAL A 67 2.72 -6.35 -4.10
C VAL A 67 3.58 -5.24 -3.52
N GLY A 68 4.81 -5.07 -3.99
CA GLY A 68 5.69 -3.98 -3.56
C GLY A 68 5.08 -2.60 -3.83
N GLY A 69 4.45 -2.43 -5.00
CA GLY A 69 3.71 -1.22 -5.35
C GLY A 69 2.53 -0.95 -4.41
N LEU A 70 1.75 -1.98 -4.06
CA LEU A 70 0.62 -1.88 -3.13
C LEU A 70 1.07 -1.48 -1.73
N PHE A 71 2.15 -2.08 -1.22
CA PHE A 71 2.73 -1.68 0.06
C PHE A 71 3.25 -0.24 0.04
N GLY A 72 3.98 0.13 -1.01
CA GLY A 72 4.48 1.50 -1.18
C GLY A 72 3.34 2.53 -1.22
N LEU A 73 2.32 2.28 -2.02
CA LEU A 73 1.14 3.14 -2.10
C LEU A 73 0.34 3.14 -0.79
N GLY A 74 0.17 1.99 -0.14
CA GLY A 74 -0.52 1.88 1.15
C GLY A 74 0.15 2.74 2.22
N ILE A 75 1.46 2.65 2.36
CA ILE A 75 2.27 3.48 3.27
C ILE A 75 2.13 4.97 2.94
N LEU A 76 2.27 5.35 1.66
CA LEU A 76 2.17 6.74 1.24
C LEU A 76 0.78 7.33 1.52
N ILE A 77 -0.28 6.59 1.17
CA ILE A 77 -1.67 7.00 1.41
C ILE A 77 -1.94 7.09 2.91
N GLY A 78 -1.48 6.12 3.72
CA GLY A 78 -1.63 6.14 5.17
C GLY A 78 -0.92 7.33 5.83
N ALA A 79 0.32 7.60 5.42
CA ALA A 79 1.08 8.76 5.90
C ALA A 79 0.42 10.09 5.52
N ILE A 80 -0.01 10.24 4.25
CA ILE A 80 -0.69 11.44 3.77
C ILE A 80 -2.04 11.63 4.48
N GLY A 81 -2.83 10.56 4.62
CA GLY A 81 -4.12 10.57 5.31
C GLY A 81 -3.98 11.04 6.77
N SER A 82 -2.97 10.53 7.48
CA SER A 82 -2.65 10.98 8.84
C SER A 82 -2.27 12.47 8.89
N SER A 83 -1.45 12.93 7.95
CA SER A 83 -1.07 14.34 7.82
C SER A 83 -2.30 15.26 7.65
N ILE A 84 -3.26 14.85 6.83
CA ILE A 84 -4.49 15.60 6.58
C ILE A 84 -5.39 15.60 7.82
N SER A 85 -5.56 14.45 8.47
CA SER A 85 -6.36 14.32 9.70
C SER A 85 -5.81 15.23 10.81
N MET A 86 -4.49 15.20 11.03
CA MET A 86 -3.80 16.03 12.01
C MET A 86 -4.01 17.53 11.78
N ARG A 87 -4.02 17.98 10.51
CA ARG A 87 -4.32 19.39 10.16
C ARG A 87 -5.75 19.81 10.51
N ARG A 88 -6.71 18.88 10.52
CA ARG A 88 -8.10 19.16 10.91
C ARG A 88 -8.26 19.21 12.43
N PHE A 89 -7.64 18.28 13.17
CA PHE A 89 -7.76 18.23 14.64
C PHE A 89 -6.98 19.33 15.38
N LEU A 90 -5.92 19.89 14.78
CA LEU A 90 -5.17 21.01 15.35
C LEU A 90 -5.72 22.41 15.00
N LYS A 91 -6.94 22.52 14.44
CA LYS A 91 -7.68 23.79 14.40
C LYS A 91 -8.29 24.07 15.78
N ILE A 92 -7.43 24.36 16.76
CA ILE A 92 -7.72 25.04 18.02
C ILE A 92 -6.55 25.96 18.32
#